data_AF-Q5KDB1-F1
#
_entry.id   AF-Q5KDB1-F1
#
_cell.length_a   1.000
_cell.length_b   1.000
_cell.length_c   1.000
_cell.angle_alpha   90.00
_cell.angle_beta   90.00
_cell.angle_gamma   90.00
#
_symmetry.space_group_name_H-M   'P 1'
#
loop_
_entity.id
_entity.type
_entity.pdbx_description
1 polymer ?
#
loop_
_entity_poly.entity_id
_entity_poly.type
_entity_poly.pdbx_seq_one_letter_code
_entity_poly.pdbx_strand_id
1 'polypeptide(L)'
;MSAPKVIAELVVTGIKVLGKATAAAGQQAIRNFKVKPEGAPDSSPVGAGSSKNSITSQMQMSLDEARLILNVKKDDPMEVIQKHYDYIFAANSPPPPSAESIPPVKGGATGKRSKVPTHSHYLQSKVFRALERIKAEKEAELSKTESAAEGAENATGGSAPGAGESR
;
A
#
# COMPACT_ATOMS: atom_id res chain seq x y z
N MET A 1 -18.94 29.56 51.02
CA MET A 1 -18.62 29.26 49.60
C MET A 1 -19.83 28.57 48.99
N SER A 2 -20.46 29.16 47.97
CA SER A 2 -21.70 28.59 47.40
C SER A 2 -21.37 27.49 46.39
N ALA A 3 -21.90 26.28 46.61
CA ALA A 3 -21.70 25.08 45.79
C ALA A 3 -21.81 25.31 44.26
N PRO A 4 -22.79 26.07 43.72
CA PRO A 4 -22.88 26.33 42.28
C PRO A 4 -21.68 27.09 41.69
N LYS A 5 -21.01 27.96 42.46
CA LYS A 5 -19.82 28.68 41.97
C LYS A 5 -18.62 27.75 41.83
N VAL A 6 -18.46 26.81 42.77
CA VAL A 6 -17.38 25.81 42.75
C VAL A 6 -17.56 24.85 41.57
N ILE A 7 -18.79 24.42 41.29
CA ILE A 7 -19.08 23.54 40.15
C ILE A 7 -18.79 24.25 38.82
N ALA A 8 -19.21 25.51 38.67
CA ALA A 8 -18.93 26.29 37.47
C ALA A 8 -17.43 26.48 37.24
N GLU A 9 -16.67 26.74 38.30
CA GLU A 9 -15.22 26.91 38.25
C GLU A 9 -14.50 25.60 37.87
N LEU A 10 -14.98 24.46 38.35
CA LEU A 10 -14.44 23.14 38.01
C LEU A 10 -14.70 22.77 36.54
N VAL A 11 -15.88 23.09 36.01
CA VAL A 11 -16.22 22.89 34.59
C VAL A 11 -15.37 23.78 33.69
N VAL A 12 -15.25 25.07 34.00
CA VAL A 12 -14.45 26.02 33.21
C VAL A 12 -12.97 25.64 33.23
N THR A 13 -12.47 25.17 34.37
CA THR A 13 -11.09 24.70 34.51
C THR A 13 -10.86 23.40 33.72
N GLY A 14 -11.81 22.47 33.78
CA GLY A 14 -11.77 21.22 33.00
C GLY A 14 -11.72 21.46 31.48
N ILE A 15 -12.57 22.35 30.96
CA ILE A 15 -12.59 22.68 29.53
C ILE A 15 -11.27 23.34 29.08
N LYS A 16 -10.68 24.21 29.90
CA LYS A 16 -9.40 24.87 29.60
C LYS A 16 -8.23 23.89 29.54
N VAL A 17 -8.19 22.91 30.43
CA VAL A 17 -7.13 21.88 30.45
C VAL A 17 -7.28 20.93 29.25
N LEU A 18 -8.50 20.48 28.96
CA LEU A 18 -8.78 19.59 27.83
C LEU A 18 -8.53 20.26 26.47
N GLY A 19 -8.88 21.54 26.33
CA GLY A 19 -8.63 22.31 25.11
C GLY A 19 -7.14 22.53 24.83
N LYS A 20 -6.35 22.88 25.86
CA LYS A 20 -4.90 23.10 25.71
C LYS A 20 -4.14 21.81 25.39
N ALA A 21 -4.52 20.67 25.98
CA ALA A 21 -3.91 19.38 25.70
C ALA A 21 -4.20 18.90 24.26
N THR A 22 -5.47 18.99 23.83
CA THR A 22 -5.88 18.59 22.47
C THR A 22 -5.22 19.46 21.40
N ALA A 23 -5.11 20.78 21.63
CA ALA A 23 -4.42 21.68 20.71
C ALA A 23 -2.91 21.37 20.58
N ALA A 24 -2.23 21.08 21.70
CA ALA A 24 -0.82 20.71 21.69
C ALA A 24 -0.57 19.37 20.97
N ALA A 25 -1.42 18.36 21.21
CA ALA A 25 -1.35 17.07 20.53
C ALA A 25 -1.67 17.20 19.02
N GLY A 26 -2.68 18.00 18.66
CA GLY A 26 -3.01 18.30 17.26
C GLY A 26 -1.87 19.00 16.52
N GLN A 27 -1.18 19.94 17.18
CA GLN A 27 0.00 20.58 16.61
C GLN A 27 1.16 19.59 16.40
N GLN A 28 1.34 18.59 17.27
CA GLN A 28 2.35 17.54 17.08
C GLN A 28 2.03 16.62 15.91
N ALA A 29 0.75 16.24 15.72
CA ALA A 29 0.33 15.47 14.55
C ALA A 29 0.59 16.23 13.24
N ILE A 30 0.28 17.54 13.21
CA ILE A 30 0.53 18.39 12.03
C ILE A 30 2.04 18.59 11.81
N ARG A 31 2.85 18.73 12.86
CA ARG A 31 4.31 18.88 12.73
C ARG A 31 4.97 17.60 12.22
N ASN A 32 4.55 16.43 12.69
CA ASN A 32 5.03 15.13 12.20
C ASN A 32 4.62 14.88 10.74
N PHE A 33 3.50 15.46 10.28
CA PHE A 33 3.11 15.42 8.87
C PHE A 33 4.00 16.31 7.97
N LYS A 34 4.48 17.44 8.49
CA LYS A 34 5.33 18.39 7.74
C LYS A 34 6.82 18.03 7.78
N VAL A 35 7.29 17.47 8.88
CA VAL A 35 8.65 16.97 8.99
C VAL A 35 8.67 15.58 8.38
N LYS A 36 9.00 15.50 7.10
CA LYS A 36 9.31 14.26 6.39
C LYS A 36 10.70 13.80 6.85
N PRO A 37 10.83 12.79 7.73
CA PRO A 37 12.14 12.25 8.03
C PRO A 37 12.67 11.56 6.76
N GLU A 38 13.86 11.94 6.35
CA GLU A 38 14.65 11.24 5.31
C GLU A 38 14.77 9.76 5.73
N GLY A 39 13.93 8.89 5.15
CA GLY A 39 13.99 7.43 5.34
C GLY A 39 12.81 6.73 6.03
N ALA A 40 11.71 7.42 6.38
CA ALA A 40 10.51 6.70 6.85
C ALA A 40 9.71 6.11 5.66
N PRO A 41 9.15 4.89 5.79
CA PRO A 41 8.28 4.31 4.78
C PRO A 41 7.08 5.23 4.52
N ASP A 42 6.72 5.39 3.26
CA ASP A 42 5.68 6.28 2.78
C ASP A 42 4.29 5.78 3.23
N SER A 43 3.92 6.11 4.47
CA SER A 43 2.59 5.88 5.02
C SER A 43 1.75 7.16 4.94
N SER A 44 1.91 7.93 3.86
CA SER A 44 1.10 9.12 3.62
C SER A 44 -0.38 8.71 3.44
N PRO A 45 -1.34 9.41 4.06
CA PRO A 45 -2.76 9.16 3.82
C PRO A 45 -3.06 9.30 2.32
N VAL A 46 -3.72 8.27 1.77
CA VAL A 46 -4.22 8.20 0.38
C VAL A 46 -4.92 9.51 0.02
N GLY A 47 -4.26 10.37 -0.78
CA GLY A 47 -4.91 11.65 -1.12
C GLY A 47 -4.06 12.78 -1.68
N ALA A 48 -2.89 12.56 -2.29
CA ALA A 48 -2.19 13.65 -2.99
C ALA A 48 -1.40 13.19 -4.22
N GLY A 49 -2.05 13.33 -5.38
CA GLY A 49 -1.45 13.60 -6.70
C GLY A 49 -0.11 12.94 -7.06
N SER A 50 -0.16 11.72 -7.60
CA SER A 50 0.87 11.18 -8.47
C SER A 50 0.23 10.10 -9.34
N SER A 51 0.68 9.88 -10.58
CA SER A 51 0.23 8.76 -11.43
C SER A 51 0.42 7.39 -10.75
N LYS A 52 1.33 7.31 -9.77
CA LYS A 52 1.49 6.16 -8.86
C LYS A 52 0.25 5.88 -7.99
N ASN A 53 -0.61 6.88 -7.80
CA ASN A 53 -1.78 6.86 -6.94
C ASN A 53 -3.03 6.28 -7.64
N SER A 54 -3.09 6.25 -8.99
CA SER A 54 -4.22 5.65 -9.72
C SER A 54 -4.19 4.12 -9.63
N ILE A 55 -3.05 3.50 -9.91
CA ILE A 55 -2.85 2.05 -9.81
C ILE A 55 -3.00 1.60 -8.35
N THR A 56 -2.47 2.37 -7.41
CA THR A 56 -2.60 2.10 -5.96
C THR A 56 -4.05 2.20 -5.50
N SER A 57 -4.83 3.17 -6.00
CA SER A 57 -6.26 3.30 -5.74
C SER A 57 -7.09 2.18 -6.40
N GLN A 58 -6.70 1.73 -7.59
CA GLN A 58 -7.36 0.62 -8.30
C GLN A 58 -7.11 -0.74 -7.61
N MET A 59 -5.86 -1.04 -7.24
CA MET A 59 -5.50 -2.31 -6.62
C MET A 59 -5.65 -2.33 -5.10
N GLN A 60 -5.83 -1.16 -4.48
CA GLN A 60 -5.88 -0.97 -3.01
C GLN A 60 -4.65 -1.59 -2.33
N MET A 61 -3.47 -1.39 -2.96
CA MET A 61 -2.19 -1.93 -2.50
C MET A 61 -1.05 -1.03 -2.95
N SER A 62 -0.20 -0.65 -2.00
CA SER A 62 1.00 0.13 -2.31
C SER A 62 2.10 -0.79 -2.88
N LEU A 63 3.04 -0.19 -3.59
CA LEU A 63 4.13 -0.96 -4.18
C LEU A 63 5.09 -1.51 -3.11
N ASP A 64 5.29 -0.76 -2.02
CA ASP A 64 6.10 -1.20 -0.89
C ASP A 64 5.41 -2.32 -0.10
N GLU A 65 4.08 -2.28 0.03
CA GLU A 65 3.30 -3.39 0.59
C GLU A 65 3.46 -4.65 -0.25
N ALA A 66 3.39 -4.53 -1.60
CA ALA A 66 3.57 -5.68 -2.49
C ALA A 66 4.95 -6.34 -2.34
N ARG A 67 6.01 -5.52 -2.25
CA ARG A 67 7.38 -6.00 -2.00
C ARG A 67 7.52 -6.68 -0.65
N LEU A 68 6.88 -6.14 0.39
CA LEU A 68 6.88 -6.71 1.73
C LEU A 68 6.12 -8.05 1.80
N ILE A 69 4.95 -8.14 1.14
CA ILE A 69 4.15 -9.38 1.07
C ILE A 69 4.93 -10.51 0.41
N LEU A 70 5.65 -10.23 -0.68
CA LEU A 70 6.43 -11.23 -1.40
C LEU A 70 7.87 -11.41 -0.86
N ASN A 71 8.27 -10.61 0.13
CA ASN A 71 9.63 -10.57 0.69
C ASN A 71 10.72 -10.41 -0.39
N VAL A 72 10.51 -9.44 -1.28
CA VAL A 72 11.42 -9.14 -2.40
C VAL A 72 11.94 -7.71 -2.33
N LYS A 73 13.13 -7.49 -2.91
CA LYS A 73 13.79 -6.20 -3.03
C LYS A 73 13.38 -5.51 -4.34
N LYS A 74 13.75 -4.23 -4.47
CA LYS A 74 13.42 -3.40 -5.64
C LYS A 74 14.08 -3.93 -6.93
N ASP A 75 15.32 -4.40 -6.80
CA ASP A 75 16.17 -4.82 -7.92
C ASP A 75 16.05 -6.31 -8.24
N ASP A 76 15.13 -7.04 -7.58
CA ASP A 76 15.00 -8.46 -7.81
C ASP A 76 14.46 -8.75 -9.23
N PRO A 77 15.01 -9.79 -9.90
CA PRO A 77 14.57 -10.18 -11.23
C PRO A 77 13.21 -10.88 -11.14
N MET A 78 12.44 -10.85 -12.23
CA MET A 78 11.04 -11.30 -12.23
C MET A 78 10.90 -12.79 -11.88
N GLU A 79 11.91 -13.58 -12.21
CA GLU A 79 11.96 -15.01 -11.91
C GLU A 79 12.03 -15.27 -10.40
N VAL A 80 12.75 -14.44 -9.64
CA VAL A 80 12.87 -14.56 -8.18
C VAL A 80 11.53 -14.18 -7.53
N ILE A 81 10.89 -13.13 -8.03
CA ILE A 81 9.58 -12.69 -7.54
C ILE A 81 8.52 -13.77 -7.80
N GLN A 82 8.54 -14.42 -8.98
CA GLN A 82 7.62 -15.50 -9.30
C GLN A 82 7.80 -16.71 -8.37
N LYS A 83 9.04 -17.09 -8.05
CA LYS A 83 9.33 -18.16 -7.07
C LYS A 83 8.79 -17.85 -5.67
N HIS A 84 8.98 -16.62 -5.20
CA HIS A 84 8.46 -16.19 -3.90
C HIS A 84 6.92 -16.21 -3.90
N TYR A 85 6.30 -15.74 -4.98
CA TYR A 85 4.87 -15.83 -5.17
C TYR A 85 4.39 -17.30 -5.11
N ASP A 86 4.96 -18.20 -5.91
CA ASP A 86 4.52 -19.59 -5.96
C ASP A 86 4.65 -20.28 -4.60
N TYR A 87 5.75 -20.01 -3.87
CA TYR A 87 5.99 -20.54 -2.53
C TYR A 87 4.95 -20.04 -1.51
N ILE A 88 4.76 -18.71 -1.42
CA ILE A 88 3.83 -18.11 -0.45
C ILE A 88 2.38 -18.46 -0.82
N PHE A 89 2.04 -18.50 -2.10
CA PHE A 89 0.71 -18.85 -2.58
C PHE A 89 0.38 -20.31 -2.28
N ALA A 90 1.29 -21.25 -2.54
CA ALA A 90 1.11 -22.66 -2.22
C ALA A 90 0.97 -22.91 -0.71
N ALA A 91 1.80 -22.25 0.11
CA ALA A 91 1.73 -22.37 1.58
C ALA A 91 0.40 -21.90 2.18
N ASN A 92 -0.32 -21.00 1.49
CA ASN A 92 -1.60 -20.46 1.93
C ASN A 92 -2.81 -20.99 1.14
N SER A 93 -2.60 -21.92 0.21
CA SER A 93 -3.67 -22.50 -0.60
C SER A 93 -4.50 -23.50 0.21
N PRO A 94 -5.79 -23.69 -0.13
CA PRO A 94 -6.62 -24.72 0.49
C PRO A 94 -5.92 -26.08 0.42
N PRO A 95 -5.95 -26.87 1.50
CA PRO A 95 -5.40 -28.21 1.46
C PRO A 95 -6.09 -28.98 0.34
N PRO A 96 -5.35 -29.85 -0.39
CA PRO A 96 -5.96 -30.69 -1.41
C PRO A 96 -7.14 -31.44 -0.76
N PRO A 97 -8.26 -31.64 -1.49
CA PRO A 97 -9.40 -32.34 -0.95
C PRO A 97 -8.98 -33.78 -0.65
N SER A 98 -8.54 -34.04 0.58
CA SER A 98 -8.53 -35.38 1.13
C SER A 98 -9.96 -35.88 1.08
N ALA A 99 -10.16 -37.10 0.57
CA ALA A 99 -11.43 -37.73 0.25
C ALA A 99 -12.41 -37.95 1.42
N GLU A 100 -12.46 -37.08 2.43
CA GLU A 100 -13.40 -37.11 3.54
C GLU A 100 -13.83 -35.69 3.94
N SER A 101 -14.48 -34.96 3.04
CA SER A 101 -15.44 -33.92 3.46
C SER A 101 -16.82 -34.57 3.60
N ILE A 102 -17.00 -35.36 4.65
CA ILE A 102 -18.35 -35.71 5.12
C ILE A 102 -19.03 -34.37 5.46
N PRO A 103 -20.24 -34.09 4.95
CA PRO A 103 -20.94 -32.83 5.24
C PRO A 103 -21.17 -32.69 6.76
N PRO A 104 -21.16 -31.46 7.32
CA PRO A 104 -21.34 -31.28 8.75
C PRO A 104 -22.76 -31.69 9.16
N VAL A 105 -22.87 -32.81 9.87
CA VAL A 105 -24.09 -33.19 10.58
C VAL A 105 -24.33 -32.16 11.68
N LYS A 106 -25.48 -31.46 11.62
CA LYS A 106 -25.95 -30.60 12.70
C LYS A 106 -26.21 -31.46 13.95
N GLY A 107 -25.38 -31.31 14.98
CA GLY A 107 -25.73 -31.75 16.33
C GLY A 107 -24.55 -32.01 17.27
N GLY A 108 -24.64 -31.45 18.49
CA GLY A 108 -23.95 -31.98 19.68
C GLY A 108 -22.66 -31.28 20.09
N ALA A 109 -22.68 -30.62 21.24
CA ALA A 109 -21.53 -30.01 21.90
C ALA A 109 -20.59 -31.06 22.51
N THR A 110 -19.27 -30.87 22.37
CA THR A 110 -18.20 -31.19 23.35
C THR A 110 -16.84 -30.81 22.77
N GLY A 111 -15.96 -30.27 23.60
CA GLY A 111 -14.76 -29.53 23.21
C GLY A 111 -13.84 -30.25 22.21
N LYS A 112 -13.63 -29.61 21.05
CA LYS A 112 -12.62 -29.97 20.06
C LYS A 112 -12.08 -28.66 19.52
N ARG A 113 -10.78 -28.37 19.71
CA ARG A 113 -10.12 -27.20 19.11
C ARG A 113 -10.48 -27.22 17.63
N SER A 114 -11.25 -26.23 17.18
CA SER A 114 -11.52 -26.09 15.75
C SER A 114 -10.15 -25.99 15.08
N LYS A 115 -9.81 -26.94 14.21
CA LYS A 115 -8.70 -26.73 13.28
C LYS A 115 -9.12 -25.52 12.46
N VAL A 116 -8.59 -24.35 12.83
CA VAL A 116 -8.72 -23.15 12.01
C VAL A 116 -8.29 -23.57 10.60
N PRO A 117 -9.08 -23.28 9.54
CA PRO A 117 -8.71 -23.67 8.20
C PRO A 117 -7.30 -23.16 7.92
N THR A 118 -6.41 -24.06 7.50
CA THR A 118 -4.98 -23.78 7.26
C THR A 118 -4.75 -22.77 6.13
N HIS A 119 -5.81 -22.39 5.43
CA HIS A 119 -5.79 -21.53 4.26
C HIS A 119 -6.67 -20.29 4.49
N SER A 120 -6.25 -19.16 3.90
CA SER A 120 -7.03 -17.93 3.93
C SER A 120 -7.15 -17.38 2.52
N HIS A 121 -8.38 -17.32 2.02
CA HIS A 121 -8.67 -16.72 0.72
C HIS A 121 -8.24 -15.25 0.66
N TYR A 122 -8.32 -14.54 1.79
CA TYR A 122 -7.85 -13.17 1.89
C TYR A 122 -6.34 -13.06 1.67
N LEU A 123 -5.56 -13.92 2.34
CA LEU A 123 -4.11 -13.94 2.18
C LEU A 123 -3.72 -14.32 0.75
N GLN A 124 -4.39 -15.32 0.17
CA GLN A 124 -4.19 -15.72 -1.22
C GLN A 124 -4.48 -14.57 -2.19
N SER A 125 -5.58 -13.84 -1.98
CA SER A 125 -5.96 -12.67 -2.80
C SER A 125 -4.94 -11.53 -2.65
N LYS A 126 -4.37 -11.33 -1.47
CA LYS A 126 -3.32 -10.33 -1.21
C LYS A 126 -2.01 -10.70 -1.91
N VAL A 127 -1.59 -11.96 -1.85
CA VAL A 127 -0.37 -12.44 -2.53
C VAL A 127 -0.50 -12.32 -4.05
N PHE A 128 -1.67 -12.64 -4.59
CA PHE A 128 -1.96 -12.47 -6.02
C PHE A 128 -1.92 -11.00 -6.45
N ARG A 129 -2.61 -10.12 -5.73
CA ARG A 129 -2.58 -8.68 -6.01
C ARG A 129 -1.17 -8.09 -5.89
N ALA A 130 -0.35 -8.59 -4.97
CA ALA A 130 1.04 -8.15 -4.83
C ALA A 130 1.86 -8.47 -6.10
N LEU A 131 1.69 -9.65 -6.67
CA LEU A 131 2.35 -10.02 -7.92
C LEU A 131 1.91 -9.12 -9.08
N GLU A 132 0.60 -8.92 -9.24
CA GLU A 132 0.05 -8.03 -10.27
C GLU A 132 0.60 -6.60 -10.11
N ARG A 133 0.78 -6.14 -8.87
CA ARG A 133 1.19 -4.76 -8.59
C ARG A 133 2.62 -4.49 -9.01
N ILE A 134 3.50 -5.49 -8.83
CA ILE A 134 4.90 -5.44 -9.25
C ILE A 134 5.02 -5.59 -10.76
N LYS A 135 4.22 -6.48 -11.38
CA LYS A 135 4.18 -6.63 -12.85
C LYS A 135 3.75 -5.32 -13.53
N ALA A 136 2.69 -4.68 -13.04
CA ALA A 136 2.23 -3.41 -13.56
C ALA A 136 3.26 -2.28 -13.41
N GLU A 137 4.10 -2.29 -12.37
CA GLU A 137 5.19 -1.30 -12.26
C GLU A 137 6.30 -1.57 -13.27
N LYS A 138 6.78 -2.80 -13.40
CA LYS A 138 7.82 -3.14 -14.40
C LYS A 138 7.36 -2.84 -15.82
N GLU A 139 6.10 -3.10 -16.15
CA GLU A 139 5.50 -2.74 -17.44
C GLU A 139 5.39 -1.21 -17.62
N ALA A 140 5.03 -0.48 -16.57
CA ALA A 140 5.04 0.99 -16.59
C ALA A 140 6.47 1.56 -16.72
N GLU A 141 7.49 0.90 -16.18
CA GLU A 141 8.90 1.30 -16.36
C GLU A 141 9.41 1.01 -17.77
N LEU A 142 9.05 -0.13 -18.35
CA LEU A 142 9.36 -0.49 -19.73
C LEU A 142 8.74 0.51 -20.72
N SER A 143 7.43 0.74 -20.62
CA SER A 143 6.73 1.71 -21.49
C SER A 143 7.27 3.14 -21.36
N LYS A 144 7.66 3.55 -20.15
CA LYS A 144 8.30 4.86 -19.92
C LYS A 144 9.69 4.95 -20.58
N THR A 145 10.43 3.85 -20.62
CA THR A 145 11.76 3.78 -21.26
C THR A 145 11.64 3.82 -22.78
N GLU A 146 10.66 3.13 -23.36
CA GLU A 146 10.37 3.15 -24.80
C GLU A 146 9.91 4.53 -25.27
N SER A 147 9.01 5.18 -24.52
CA SER A 147 8.54 6.55 -24.82
C SER A 147 9.67 7.59 -24.79
N ALA A 148 10.69 7.37 -23.96
CA ALA A 148 11.85 8.26 -23.87
C ALA A 148 12.85 8.04 -25.03
N ALA A 149 12.91 6.84 -25.60
CA ALA A 149 13.73 6.52 -26.77
C ALA A 149 13.11 7.09 -28.07
N GLU A 150 11.79 6.97 -28.25
CA GLU A 150 11.09 7.56 -29.42
C GLU A 150 11.11 9.10 -29.40
N GLY A 151 11.05 9.71 -28.21
CA GLY A 151 11.19 11.17 -28.06
C GLY A 151 12.59 11.70 -28.41
N ALA A 152 13.63 10.86 -28.27
CA ALA A 152 15.00 11.21 -28.64
C ALA A 152 15.26 11.09 -30.15
N GLU A 153 14.69 10.08 -30.83
CA GLU A 153 14.81 9.95 -32.30
C GLU A 153 14.09 11.09 -33.05
N ASN A 154 12.95 11.55 -32.55
CA ASN A 154 12.19 12.63 -33.20
C ASN A 154 12.84 14.03 -33.01
N ALA A 155 13.72 14.19 -32.01
CA ALA A 155 14.48 15.43 -31.80
C ALA A 155 15.72 15.55 -32.72
N THR A 156 16.23 14.43 -33.25
CA THR A 156 17.39 14.42 -34.16
C THR A 156 17.05 14.57 -35.64
N GLY A 157 15.77 14.49 -36.03
CA GLY A 157 15.32 14.66 -37.43
C GLY A 157 15.05 16.12 -37.85
N GLY A 158 15.15 17.08 -36.93
CA GLY A 158 14.70 18.46 -37.13
C GLY A 158 15.81 19.51 -37.02
N SER A 159 16.93 19.36 -37.74
CA SER A 159 17.89 20.47 -37.88
C SER A 159 18.67 20.39 -39.19
N ALA A 160 18.09 20.91 -40.27
CA ALA A 160 18.82 21.34 -41.46
C ALA A 160 18.87 22.88 -41.48
N PRO A 161 20.05 23.53 -41.35
CA PRO A 161 20.16 24.97 -41.51
C PRO A 161 20.34 25.28 -43.00
N GLY A 162 19.27 25.71 -43.67
CA GLY A 162 19.37 26.31 -45.00
C GLY A 162 19.84 27.75 -44.91
N ALA A 163 21.15 27.95 -44.70
CA ALA A 163 21.83 29.21 -45.00
C ALA A 163 21.81 29.47 -46.52
N GLY A 164 21.57 30.72 -46.91
CA GLY A 164 21.20 31.12 -48.27
C GLY A 164 22.31 31.16 -49.31
N GLU A 165 21.95 31.63 -50.51
CA GLU A 165 22.84 32.36 -51.41
C GLU A 165 22.01 33.05 -52.51
N SER A 166 22.35 34.30 -52.75
CA SER A 166 21.93 35.22 -53.80
C SER A 166 22.23 34.76 -55.25
N ARG A 167 21.31 34.99 -56.19
CA ARG A 167 21.48 35.82 -57.41
C ARG A 167 20.25 35.80 -58.30
#